data_AF-A0A4R9LVY2-F1
#
_entry.id   AF-A0A4R9LVY2-F1
#
_cell.length_a   1.000
_cell.length_b   1.000
_cell.length_c   1.000
_cell.angle_alpha   90.00
_cell.angle_beta   90.00
_cell.angle_gamma   90.00
#
_symmetry.space_group_name_H-M   'P 1'
#
loop_
_entity.id
_entity.type
_entity.pdbx_description
1 polymer ?
#
loop_
_entity_poly.entity_id
_entity_poly.type
_entity_poly.pdbx_seq_one_letter_code
_entity_poly.pdbx_strand_id
1 'polypeptide(L)'
;MNRFFRKLALCFLFCSVSFPLFAGETVEIMGTPDDLNLRLTALLSKMDPNFYGDDRTKGFLFRYRHTWKNPYDFDIYIGKVSKTSQDSILRIESARSGQERMWKQIIEQEFLRKPPAEFAVPLERKYHVISQGLNLISPVASVGYNSWNSPLYTNKDTLISMAAYFLVDLILVGGAYYYAEQNLPKKNIWSNMMNEKGPGTVWESPNAIGIFTALAVTRAVRAFDAWEDTSAHNKTAQFNWSFRF
;
A
#
# COMPACT_ATOMS: atom_id res chain seq x y z
N MET A 1 18.65 26.21 18.39
CA MET A 1 18.27 25.52 17.13
C MET A 1 16.75 25.67 16.95
N ASN A 2 16.33 26.51 16.00
CA ASN A 2 14.98 27.11 15.97
C ASN A 2 13.84 26.08 15.82
N ARG A 3 12.73 26.29 16.54
CA ARG A 3 11.48 25.50 16.44
C ARG A 3 11.01 25.33 15.00
N PHE A 4 11.31 26.30 14.14
CA PHE A 4 11.07 26.25 12.70
C PHE A 4 11.87 25.15 11.98
N PHE A 5 13.19 25.05 12.21
CA PHE A 5 14.03 23.99 11.63
C PHE A 5 13.62 22.60 12.11
N ARG A 6 13.15 22.48 13.36
CA ARG A 6 12.67 21.20 13.90
C ARG A 6 11.35 20.76 13.24
N LYS A 7 10.42 21.69 12.97
CA LYS A 7 9.19 21.42 12.21
C LYS A 7 9.47 21.14 10.72
N LEU A 8 10.41 21.88 10.13
CA LEU A 8 10.84 21.68 8.74
C LEU A 8 11.51 20.31 8.56
N ALA A 9 12.38 19.90 9.49
CA ALA A 9 13.01 18.58 9.47
C ALA A 9 12.00 17.44 9.67
N LEU A 10 10.98 17.64 10.51
CA LEU A 10 9.90 16.65 10.68
C LEU A 10 9.05 16.51 9.40
N CYS A 11 8.68 17.64 8.77
CA CYS A 11 8.00 17.64 7.47
C CYS A 11 8.87 17.03 6.38
N PHE A 12 10.18 17.32 6.36
CA PHE A 12 11.10 16.78 5.38
C PHE A 12 11.27 15.27 5.54
N LEU A 13 11.37 14.76 6.77
CA LEU A 13 11.35 13.32 7.06
C LEU A 13 10.02 12.68 6.60
N PHE A 14 8.88 13.27 6.95
CA PHE A 14 7.56 12.76 6.56
C PHE A 14 7.37 12.74 5.03
N CYS A 15 7.78 13.79 4.34
CA CYS A 15 7.71 13.87 2.88
C CYS A 15 8.72 12.93 2.20
N SER A 16 9.93 12.78 2.74
CA SER A 16 10.98 11.94 2.14
C SER A 16 10.68 10.44 2.20
N VAL A 17 9.89 9.99 3.19
CA VAL A 17 9.40 8.60 3.27
C VAL A 17 8.21 8.36 2.32
N SER A 18 7.57 9.43 1.81
CA SER A 18 6.33 9.37 1.05
C SER A 18 6.49 9.52 -0.46
N PHE A 19 7.72 9.59 -1.00
CA PHE A 19 7.90 9.58 -2.45
C PHE A 19 7.75 8.15 -2.97
N PRO A 20 6.74 7.86 -3.81
CA PRO A 20 6.67 6.57 -4.47
C PRO A 20 7.82 6.49 -5.46
N LEU A 21 8.89 5.79 -5.08
CA LEU A 21 9.85 5.28 -6.04
C LEU A 21 9.10 4.21 -6.85
N PHE A 22 8.73 4.55 -8.08
CA PHE A 22 8.08 3.59 -8.97
C PHE A 22 8.99 2.38 -9.15
N ALA A 23 8.53 1.23 -8.68
CA ALA A 23 9.19 -0.04 -8.92
C ALA A 23 8.87 -0.47 -10.34
N GLY A 24 9.90 -0.87 -11.10
CA GLY A 24 9.79 -1.20 -12.50
C GLY A 24 10.26 -2.62 -12.78
N GLU A 25 9.43 -3.42 -13.44
CA GLU A 25 9.78 -4.73 -13.97
C GLU A 25 9.65 -4.75 -15.49
N THR A 26 10.41 -5.62 -16.15
CA THR A 26 10.36 -5.79 -17.60
C THR A 26 10.22 -7.26 -17.98
N VAL A 27 9.47 -7.51 -19.05
CA VAL A 27 9.26 -8.83 -19.64
C VAL A 27 9.41 -8.70 -21.15
N GLU A 28 10.23 -9.56 -21.73
CA GLU A 28 10.37 -9.68 -23.18
C GLU A 28 9.43 -10.78 -23.68
N ILE A 29 8.69 -10.47 -24.75
CA ILE A 29 7.65 -11.33 -25.28
C ILE A 29 7.82 -11.42 -26.79
N MET A 30 7.87 -12.64 -27.30
CA MET A 30 7.92 -12.89 -28.73
C MET A 30 6.61 -12.43 -29.40
N GLY A 31 6.74 -11.67 -30.47
CA GLY A 31 5.60 -11.16 -31.24
C GLY A 31 5.54 -9.64 -31.29
N THR A 32 4.72 -9.13 -32.22
CA THR A 32 4.65 -7.71 -32.52
C THR A 32 4.01 -6.92 -31.37
N PRO A 33 4.37 -5.62 -31.20
CA PRO A 33 3.72 -4.76 -30.20
C PRO A 33 2.20 -4.70 -30.32
N ASP A 34 1.65 -4.81 -31.54
CA ASP A 34 0.21 -4.78 -31.78
C ASP A 34 -0.48 -6.07 -31.32
N ASP A 35 0.13 -7.24 -31.58
CA ASP A 35 -0.36 -8.51 -31.07
C ASP A 35 -0.32 -8.55 -29.53
N LEU A 36 0.78 -8.06 -28.94
CA LEU A 36 0.91 -7.93 -27.50
C LEU A 36 -0.13 -6.96 -26.93
N ASN A 37 -0.43 -5.87 -27.63
CA ASN A 37 -1.44 -4.91 -27.24
C ASN A 37 -2.83 -5.54 -27.11
N LEU A 38 -3.23 -6.37 -28.08
CA LEU A 38 -4.49 -7.12 -28.04
C LEU A 38 -4.54 -8.12 -26.88
N ARG A 39 -3.44 -8.85 -26.64
CA ARG A 39 -3.36 -9.81 -25.52
C ARG A 39 -3.40 -9.11 -24.16
N LEU A 40 -2.68 -8.00 -24.02
CA LEU A 40 -2.65 -7.22 -22.79
C LEU A 40 -4.02 -6.61 -22.50
N THR A 41 -4.66 -5.97 -23.47
CA THR A 41 -6.00 -5.40 -23.29
C THR A 41 -7.04 -6.46 -22.93
N ALA A 42 -6.95 -7.67 -23.51
CA ALA A 42 -7.79 -8.80 -23.12
C ALA A 42 -7.53 -9.25 -21.67
N LEU A 43 -6.26 -9.36 -21.26
CA LEU A 43 -5.88 -9.71 -19.89
C LEU A 43 -6.36 -8.66 -18.87
N LEU A 44 -6.12 -7.38 -19.16
CA LEU A 44 -6.56 -6.27 -18.31
C LEU A 44 -8.08 -6.24 -18.21
N SER A 45 -8.80 -6.40 -19.32
CA SER A 45 -10.28 -6.43 -19.32
C SER A 45 -10.84 -7.65 -18.58
N LYS A 46 -10.19 -8.81 -18.70
CA LYS A 46 -10.54 -10.04 -17.96
C LYS A 46 -10.41 -9.82 -16.46
N MET A 47 -9.35 -9.12 -16.04
CA MET A 47 -9.16 -8.79 -14.63
C MET A 47 -10.07 -7.64 -14.22
N ASP A 48 -9.78 -6.41 -14.62
CA ASP A 48 -10.57 -5.24 -14.30
C ASP A 48 -10.66 -4.30 -15.50
N PRO A 49 -11.86 -4.04 -16.06
CA PRO A 49 -12.01 -3.13 -17.20
C PRO A 49 -11.76 -1.65 -16.85
N ASN A 50 -11.53 -1.31 -15.58
CA ASN A 50 -11.30 0.07 -15.13
C ASN A 50 -9.85 0.52 -15.39
N PHE A 51 -9.44 0.56 -16.66
CA PHE A 51 -8.14 1.09 -17.12
C PHE A 51 -8.34 1.94 -18.38
N TYR A 52 -7.33 2.72 -18.74
CA TYR A 52 -7.35 3.53 -19.96
C TYR A 52 -5.97 3.59 -20.62
N GLY A 53 -5.96 3.81 -21.94
CA GLY A 53 -4.74 4.09 -22.69
C GLY A 53 -4.30 5.54 -22.49
N ASP A 54 -3.01 5.79 -22.30
CA ASP A 54 -2.43 7.12 -22.13
C ASP A 54 -1.42 7.40 -23.24
N ASP A 55 -1.59 8.52 -23.96
CA ASP A 55 -0.71 8.93 -25.06
C ASP A 55 0.70 9.33 -24.58
N ARG A 56 0.87 9.57 -23.27
CA ARG A 56 2.18 9.90 -22.67
C ARG A 56 2.99 8.64 -22.44
N THR A 57 3.49 8.04 -23.51
CA THR A 57 4.12 6.71 -23.48
C THR A 57 5.59 6.67 -23.04
N LYS A 58 6.23 7.81 -22.72
CA LYS A 58 7.67 7.88 -22.38
C LYS A 58 8.59 7.23 -23.44
N GLY A 59 8.19 7.24 -24.71
CA GLY A 59 8.94 6.64 -25.83
C GLY A 59 8.56 5.19 -26.16
N PHE A 60 7.59 4.61 -25.44
CA PHE A 60 6.96 3.33 -25.79
C PHE A 60 5.85 3.54 -26.85
N LEU A 61 5.33 2.45 -27.42
CA LEU A 61 4.27 2.48 -28.43
C LEU A 61 2.89 2.61 -27.78
N PHE A 62 2.65 1.85 -26.70
CA PHE A 62 1.40 1.88 -25.94
C PHE A 62 1.69 2.05 -24.46
N ARG A 63 0.73 2.63 -23.74
CA ARG A 63 0.74 2.76 -22.29
C ARG A 63 -0.67 2.59 -21.74
N TYR A 64 -0.82 1.80 -20.69
CA TYR A 64 -2.07 1.57 -19.98
C TYR A 64 -1.93 1.90 -18.51
N ARG A 65 -2.88 2.69 -18.01
CA ARG A 65 -2.91 3.09 -16.61
C ARG A 65 -4.22 2.68 -15.96
N HIS A 66 -4.10 2.28 -14.69
CA HIS A 66 -5.24 2.03 -13.83
C HIS A 66 -6.06 3.32 -13.61
N THR A 67 -7.36 3.19 -13.38
CA THR A 67 -8.21 4.29 -12.88
C THR A 67 -8.35 4.19 -11.35
N TRP A 68 -8.85 5.24 -10.71
CA TRP A 68 -9.06 5.26 -9.25
C TRP A 68 -10.01 4.18 -8.72
N LYS A 69 -10.84 3.56 -9.59
CA LYS A 69 -11.73 2.45 -9.20
C LYS A 69 -11.06 1.08 -9.30
N ASN A 70 -9.90 1.01 -9.94
CA ASN A 70 -9.16 -0.22 -10.11
C ASN A 70 -8.42 -0.53 -8.81
N PRO A 71 -8.56 -1.74 -8.23
CA PRO A 71 -7.85 -2.09 -7.02
C PRO A 71 -6.34 -2.29 -7.26
N TYR A 72 -5.90 -2.42 -8.51
CA TYR A 72 -4.50 -2.53 -8.88
C TYR A 72 -3.90 -1.16 -9.22
N ASP A 73 -2.68 -0.94 -8.74
CA ASP A 73 -1.86 0.21 -9.08
C ASP A 73 -0.83 -0.24 -10.12
N PHE A 74 -1.07 0.12 -11.37
CA PHE A 74 -0.14 -0.18 -12.45
C PHE A 74 -0.08 0.91 -13.52
N ASP A 75 1.06 0.91 -14.19
CA ASP A 75 1.35 1.65 -15.41
C ASP A 75 2.17 0.74 -16.33
N ILE A 76 1.51 0.18 -17.36
CA ILE A 76 2.08 -0.84 -18.23
C ILE A 76 2.37 -0.24 -19.59
N TYR A 77 3.60 -0.39 -20.05
CA TYR A 77 4.10 0.13 -21.32
C TYR A 77 4.45 -1.02 -22.26
N ILE A 78 4.12 -0.86 -23.55
CA ILE A 78 4.50 -1.81 -24.61
C ILE A 78 5.43 -1.11 -25.60
N GLY A 79 6.56 -1.73 -25.89
CA GLY A 79 7.54 -1.23 -26.86
C GLY A 79 8.15 -2.35 -27.68
N LYS A 80 9.14 -2.01 -28.51
CA LYS A 80 10.00 -2.99 -29.20
C LYS A 80 11.29 -3.17 -28.40
N VAL A 81 11.81 -4.40 -28.36
CA VAL A 81 13.10 -4.70 -27.70
C VAL A 81 14.23 -3.93 -28.41
N SER A 82 14.21 -3.89 -29.75
CA SER A 82 15.12 -3.09 -30.56
C SER A 82 14.41 -2.55 -31.81
N LYS A 83 15.07 -1.64 -32.54
CA LYS A 83 14.53 -1.11 -33.81
C LYS A 83 14.38 -2.19 -34.89
N THR A 84 15.15 -3.28 -34.78
CA THR A 84 15.26 -4.35 -35.79
C THR A 84 14.59 -5.65 -35.36
N SER A 85 14.29 -5.86 -34.07
CA SER A 85 13.60 -7.05 -33.59
C SER A 85 12.09 -6.94 -33.81
N GLN A 86 11.46 -8.07 -34.11
CA GLN A 86 9.99 -8.18 -34.04
C GLN A 86 9.49 -8.33 -32.61
N ASP A 87 10.37 -8.70 -31.68
CA ASP A 87 10.03 -8.92 -30.29
C ASP A 87 9.63 -7.63 -29.57
N SER A 88 8.67 -7.79 -28.68
CA SER A 88 8.09 -6.72 -27.88
C SER A 88 8.60 -6.78 -26.45
N ILE A 89 8.72 -5.60 -25.83
CA ILE A 89 9.05 -5.46 -24.42
C ILE A 89 7.85 -4.87 -23.70
N LEU A 90 7.53 -5.45 -22.56
CA LEU A 90 6.51 -4.98 -21.65
C LEU A 90 7.20 -4.47 -20.39
N ARG A 91 7.04 -3.18 -20.09
CA ARG A 91 7.52 -2.56 -18.85
C ARG A 91 6.34 -2.31 -17.94
N ILE A 92 6.46 -2.72 -16.69
CA ILE A 92 5.42 -2.62 -15.68
C ILE A 92 5.96 -1.72 -14.59
N GLU A 93 5.27 -0.61 -14.32
CA GLU A 93 5.56 0.26 -13.20
C GLU A 93 4.39 0.25 -12.21
N SER A 94 4.70 0.35 -10.92
CA SER A 94 3.70 0.50 -9.85
C SER A 94 4.22 1.47 -8.79
N ALA A 95 3.35 2.27 -8.19
CA ALA A 95 3.73 3.08 -7.03
C ALA A 95 3.85 2.22 -5.76
N ARG A 96 3.10 1.10 -5.69
CA ARG A 96 3.24 0.07 -4.65
C ARG A 96 4.22 -1.04 -5.10
N SER A 97 5.38 -1.09 -4.47
CA SER A 97 6.34 -2.19 -4.65
C SER A 97 5.72 -3.53 -4.29
N GLY A 98 5.90 -4.52 -5.17
CA GLY A 98 5.26 -5.84 -5.11
C GLY A 98 4.27 -6.06 -6.26
N GLN A 99 3.43 -5.07 -6.59
CA GLN A 99 2.45 -5.24 -7.67
C GLN A 99 3.12 -5.43 -9.03
N GLU A 100 4.24 -4.76 -9.31
CA GLU A 100 5.00 -4.93 -10.54
C GLU A 100 5.48 -6.38 -10.72
N ARG A 101 5.88 -7.04 -9.61
CA ARG A 101 6.32 -8.44 -9.61
C ARG A 101 5.15 -9.40 -9.76
N MET A 102 4.03 -9.11 -9.11
CA MET A 102 2.78 -9.85 -9.32
C MET A 102 2.38 -9.83 -10.80
N TRP A 103 2.32 -8.64 -11.39
CA TRP A 103 2.01 -8.46 -12.80
C TRP A 103 3.00 -9.17 -13.71
N LYS A 104 4.29 -9.12 -13.41
CA LYS A 104 5.32 -9.89 -14.11
C LYS A 104 5.01 -11.38 -14.09
N GLN A 105 4.74 -11.96 -12.92
CA GLN A 105 4.43 -13.39 -12.79
C GLN A 105 3.15 -13.77 -13.53
N ILE A 106 2.11 -12.94 -13.48
CA ILE A 106 0.86 -13.16 -14.23
C ILE A 106 1.14 -13.17 -15.74
N ILE A 107 1.90 -12.20 -16.23
CA ILE A 107 2.26 -12.09 -17.65
C ILE A 107 3.12 -13.27 -18.10
N GLU A 108 4.06 -13.72 -17.28
CA GLU A 108 4.88 -14.90 -17.57
C GLU A 108 4.05 -16.20 -17.65
N GLN A 109 3.05 -16.36 -16.77
CA GLN A 109 2.15 -17.51 -16.79
C GLN A 109 1.17 -17.46 -17.97
N GLU A 110 0.55 -16.30 -18.24
CA GLU A 110 -0.47 -16.15 -19.29
C GLU A 110 0.14 -16.08 -20.70
N PHE A 111 1.21 -15.29 -20.90
CA PHE A 111 1.73 -15.01 -22.24
C PHE A 111 2.88 -15.93 -22.63
N LEU A 112 3.75 -16.29 -21.68
CA LEU A 112 4.90 -17.18 -21.95
C LEU A 112 4.59 -18.64 -21.58
N ARG A 113 3.40 -18.93 -21.00
CA ARG A 113 3.00 -20.27 -20.54
C ARG A 113 4.06 -20.92 -19.66
N LYS A 114 4.83 -20.12 -18.92
CA LYS A 114 5.82 -20.65 -17.99
C LYS A 114 5.05 -21.38 -16.87
N PRO A 115 5.41 -22.63 -16.54
CA PRO A 115 4.80 -23.29 -15.41
C PRO A 115 5.07 -22.45 -14.14
N PRO A 116 4.13 -22.44 -13.19
CA PRO A 116 4.39 -21.78 -11.92
C PRO A 116 5.63 -22.37 -11.24
N ALA A 117 6.35 -21.56 -10.49
CA ALA A 117 7.54 -22.01 -9.77
C ALA A 117 7.20 -23.17 -8.83
N GLU A 118 8.15 -24.08 -8.57
CA GLU A 118 7.92 -25.29 -7.75
C GLU A 118 7.38 -25.00 -6.34
N PHE A 119 7.67 -23.82 -5.79
CA PHE A 119 7.21 -23.36 -4.48
C PHE A 119 6.05 -22.35 -4.57
N ALA A 120 5.40 -22.23 -5.73
CA ALA A 120 4.29 -21.31 -5.91
C ALA A 120 3.02 -21.87 -5.25
N VAL A 121 2.34 -21.02 -4.49
CA VAL A 121 1.13 -21.41 -3.74
C VAL A 121 -0.07 -20.67 -4.34
N PRO A 122 -1.24 -21.31 -4.49
CA PRO A 122 -2.47 -20.63 -4.87
C PRO A 122 -2.88 -19.61 -3.80
N LEU A 123 -3.56 -18.54 -4.22
CA LEU A 123 -4.01 -17.51 -3.29
C LEU A 123 -5.27 -17.94 -2.54
N GLU A 124 -5.26 -17.74 -1.24
CA GLU A 124 -6.44 -17.91 -0.40
C GLU A 124 -7.20 -16.60 -0.25
N ARG A 125 -8.53 -16.68 -0.15
CA ARG A 125 -9.35 -15.48 -0.01
C ARG A 125 -9.08 -14.76 1.32
N LYS A 126 -8.88 -13.44 1.26
CA LYS A 126 -8.80 -12.55 2.42
C LYS A 126 -10.14 -11.88 2.70
N TYR A 127 -10.43 -11.63 3.97
CA TYR A 127 -11.70 -11.04 4.40
C TYR A 127 -11.51 -9.58 4.82
N HIS A 128 -12.31 -8.70 4.22
CA HIS A 128 -12.35 -7.28 4.57
C HIS A 128 -12.62 -7.07 6.07
N VAL A 129 -13.55 -7.83 6.65
CA VAL A 129 -13.92 -7.71 8.06
C VAL A 129 -12.74 -7.99 9.00
N ILE A 130 -11.90 -8.99 8.67
CA ILE A 130 -10.71 -9.30 9.46
C ILE A 130 -9.69 -8.17 9.34
N SER A 131 -9.40 -7.72 8.11
CA SER A 131 -8.44 -6.64 7.88
C SER A 131 -8.86 -5.32 8.57
N GLN A 132 -10.15 -4.98 8.50
CA GLN A 132 -10.71 -3.79 9.14
C GLN A 132 -10.78 -3.94 10.66
N GLY A 133 -11.16 -5.11 11.17
CA GLY A 133 -11.15 -5.39 12.61
C GLY A 133 -9.76 -5.27 13.21
N LEU A 134 -8.74 -5.79 12.52
CA LEU A 134 -7.35 -5.62 12.92
C LEU A 134 -6.91 -4.16 12.83
N ASN A 135 -7.33 -3.42 11.79
CA ASN A 135 -7.01 -2.01 11.65
C ASN A 135 -7.50 -1.21 12.86
N LEU A 136 -8.74 -1.43 13.31
CA LEU A 136 -9.30 -0.75 14.49
C LEU A 136 -8.40 -0.88 15.72
N ILE A 137 -7.84 -2.07 15.95
CA ILE A 137 -6.86 -2.31 17.01
C ILE A 137 -5.54 -1.61 16.67
N SER A 138 -4.94 -2.00 15.54
CA SER A 138 -3.67 -1.50 15.06
C SER A 138 -3.54 -1.60 13.52
N PRO A 139 -3.15 -0.54 12.81
CA PRO A 139 -2.94 -0.56 11.37
C PRO A 139 -1.83 -1.54 10.99
N VAL A 140 -0.84 -1.72 11.87
CA VAL A 140 0.27 -2.67 11.71
C VAL A 140 -0.25 -4.11 11.60
N ALA A 141 -1.20 -4.49 12.45
CA ALA A 141 -1.81 -5.82 12.42
C ALA A 141 -2.60 -6.04 11.12
N SER A 142 -3.31 -5.00 10.66
CA SER A 142 -4.01 -5.02 9.38
C SER A 142 -3.05 -5.20 8.19
N VAL A 143 -1.91 -4.50 8.19
CA VAL A 143 -0.87 -4.66 7.15
C VAL A 143 -0.33 -6.08 7.16
N GLY A 144 0.03 -6.62 8.34
CA GLY A 144 0.54 -7.98 8.47
C GLY A 144 -0.45 -9.03 7.94
N TYR A 145 -1.74 -8.88 8.24
CA TYR A 145 -2.77 -9.74 7.66
C TYR A 145 -2.87 -9.61 6.14
N ASN A 146 -2.81 -8.39 5.60
CA ASN A 146 -2.93 -8.16 4.17
C ASN A 146 -1.72 -8.65 3.38
N SER A 147 -0.51 -8.53 3.92
CA SER A 147 0.72 -8.95 3.26
C SER A 147 0.98 -10.45 3.33
N TRP A 148 0.49 -11.14 4.37
CA TRP A 148 0.70 -12.58 4.56
C TRP A 148 0.24 -13.39 3.34
N ASN A 149 1.12 -14.16 2.71
CA ASN A 149 0.81 -14.92 1.49
C ASN A 149 0.15 -14.07 0.39
N SER A 150 0.57 -12.82 0.22
CA SER A 150 0.04 -11.91 -0.79
C SER A 150 1.11 -11.50 -1.79
N PRO A 151 0.86 -11.56 -3.11
CA PRO A 151 1.85 -11.17 -4.12
C PRO A 151 1.94 -9.64 -4.25
N LEU A 152 1.04 -8.90 -3.57
CA LEU A 152 1.02 -7.44 -3.56
C LEU A 152 2.14 -6.83 -2.70
N TYR A 153 2.75 -7.63 -1.82
CA TYR A 153 3.78 -7.18 -0.89
C TYR A 153 5.01 -8.08 -0.99
N THR A 154 6.20 -7.47 -0.94
CA THR A 154 7.42 -8.22 -0.58
C THR A 154 7.62 -8.21 0.94
N ASN A 155 8.49 -9.07 1.44
CA ASN A 155 8.89 -9.06 2.86
C ASN A 155 9.42 -7.70 3.31
N LYS A 156 10.18 -7.02 2.43
CA LYS A 156 10.70 -5.68 2.69
C LYS A 156 9.58 -4.65 2.74
N ASP A 157 8.65 -4.69 1.78
CA ASP A 157 7.54 -3.74 1.72
C ASP A 157 6.59 -3.90 2.90
N THR A 158 6.39 -5.14 3.34
CA THR A 158 5.63 -5.45 4.56
C THR A 158 6.24 -4.75 5.77
N LEU A 159 7.54 -4.94 6.00
CA LEU A 159 8.25 -4.35 7.14
C LEU A 159 8.24 -2.81 7.09
N ILE A 160 8.46 -2.23 5.92
CA ILE A 160 8.44 -0.77 5.73
C ILE A 160 7.04 -0.22 6.00
N SER A 161 5.99 -0.86 5.44
CA SER A 161 4.61 -0.44 5.63
C SER A 161 4.19 -0.54 7.10
N MET A 162 4.51 -1.66 7.77
CA MET A 162 4.28 -1.85 9.19
C MET A 162 5.00 -0.78 10.03
N ALA A 163 6.26 -0.50 9.73
CA ALA A 163 7.04 0.53 10.44
C ALA A 163 6.48 1.94 10.21
N ALA A 164 6.07 2.26 8.98
CA ALA A 164 5.47 3.55 8.65
C ALA A 164 4.17 3.75 9.43
N TYR A 165 3.25 2.78 9.38
CA TYR A 165 2.00 2.84 10.13
C TYR A 165 2.20 2.90 11.65
N PHE A 166 3.16 2.15 12.18
CA PHE A 166 3.53 2.22 13.60
C PHE A 166 4.04 3.61 14.00
N LEU A 167 4.93 4.20 13.21
CA LEU A 167 5.48 5.53 13.48
C LEU A 167 4.42 6.62 13.38
N VAL A 168 3.53 6.53 12.38
CA VAL A 168 2.39 7.46 12.22
C VAL A 168 1.47 7.39 13.45
N ASP A 169 1.11 6.19 13.91
CA ASP A 169 0.33 6.02 15.14
C ASP A 169 1.07 6.58 16.36
N LEU A 170 2.37 6.31 16.51
CA LEU A 170 3.16 6.79 17.64
C LEU A 170 3.26 8.32 17.65
N ILE A 171 3.45 8.95 16.50
CA ILE A 171 3.56 10.41 16.39
C ILE A 171 2.19 11.08 16.62
N LEU A 172 1.14 10.59 15.97
CA LEU A 172 -0.17 11.23 16.04
C LEU A 172 -0.90 10.89 17.33
N VAL A 173 -1.11 9.61 17.59
CA VAL A 173 -1.85 9.14 18.78
C VAL A 173 -1.00 9.30 20.03
N GLY A 174 0.26 8.85 20.00
CA GLY A 174 1.17 9.01 21.13
C GLY A 174 1.49 10.47 21.43
N GLY A 175 1.66 11.30 20.40
CA GLY A 175 1.83 12.75 20.56
C GLY A 175 0.58 13.44 21.13
N ALA A 176 -0.62 13.09 20.66
CA ALA A 176 -1.88 13.60 21.20
C ALA A 176 -2.08 13.17 22.67
N TYR A 177 -1.76 11.91 22.99
CA TYR A 177 -1.82 11.38 24.35
C TYR A 177 -0.87 12.15 25.28
N TYR A 178 0.39 12.30 24.87
CA TYR A 178 1.39 13.06 25.64
C TYR A 178 0.95 14.51 25.85
N TYR A 179 0.40 15.16 24.82
CA TYR A 179 -0.14 16.51 24.95
C TYR A 179 -1.30 16.56 25.97
N ALA A 180 -2.26 15.63 25.88
CA ALA A 180 -3.39 15.59 26.80
C ALA A 180 -2.92 15.35 28.25
N GLU A 181 -1.95 14.45 28.46
CA GLU A 181 -1.36 14.16 29.77
C GLU A 181 -0.65 15.39 30.38
N GLN A 182 0.13 16.14 29.59
CA GLN A 182 0.81 17.35 30.08
C GLN A 182 -0.18 18.46 30.51
N ASN A 183 -1.39 18.46 29.95
CA ASN A 183 -2.43 19.42 30.26
C ASN A 183 -3.44 18.92 31.31
N LEU A 184 -3.22 17.76 31.91
CA LEU A 184 -4.02 17.32 33.05
C LEU A 184 -3.75 18.22 34.28
N PRO A 185 -4.78 18.53 35.09
CA PRO A 185 -4.61 19.32 36.30
C PRO A 185 -3.61 18.65 37.23
N LYS A 186 -2.50 19.29 37.59
CA LYS A 186 -1.55 18.68 38.54
C LYS A 186 -2.05 18.88 39.96
N LYS A 187 -2.05 17.82 40.76
CA LYS A 187 -2.30 17.93 42.20
C LYS A 187 -1.22 18.78 42.87
N ASN A 188 -1.65 19.70 43.73
CA ASN A 188 -0.75 20.45 44.61
C ASN A 188 -0.49 19.64 45.91
N ILE A 189 0.58 19.98 46.64
CA ILE A 189 1.01 19.24 47.84
C ILE A 189 -0.10 19.16 48.90
N TRP A 190 -0.91 20.22 49.02
CA TRP A 190 -2.05 20.28 49.93
C TRP A 190 -3.19 19.32 49.55
N SER A 191 -3.55 19.22 48.26
CA SER A 191 -4.55 18.23 47.79
C SER A 191 -4.10 16.78 48.00
N ASN A 192 -2.78 16.52 47.98
CA ASN A 192 -2.23 15.22 48.33
C ASN A 192 -2.32 14.95 49.84
N MET A 193 -2.06 15.93 50.70
CA MET A 193 -2.24 15.79 52.15
C MET A 193 -3.71 15.57 52.54
N MET A 194 -4.64 16.18 51.82
CA MET A 194 -6.10 16.05 52.05
C MET A 194 -6.70 14.80 51.40
N ASN A 195 -5.88 13.97 50.74
CA ASN A 195 -6.30 12.76 50.05
C ASN A 195 -7.45 12.98 49.03
N GLU A 196 -7.51 14.18 48.44
CA GLU A 196 -8.50 14.52 47.41
C GLU A 196 -8.32 13.61 46.19
N LYS A 197 -9.36 13.33 45.40
CA LYS A 197 -9.19 12.53 44.17
C LYS A 197 -8.22 13.25 43.20
N GLY A 198 -7.35 12.47 42.54
CA GLY A 198 -6.42 12.94 41.51
C GLY A 198 -7.13 13.64 40.35
N PRO A 199 -6.41 14.39 39.49
CA PRO A 199 -6.92 14.62 38.14
C PRO A 199 -7.37 13.28 37.55
N GLY A 200 -8.52 13.30 36.89
CA GLY A 200 -9.06 12.12 36.21
C GLY A 200 -8.09 11.58 35.15
N THR A 201 -8.47 10.47 34.53
CA THR A 201 -7.64 9.87 33.49
C THR A 201 -7.54 10.79 32.26
N VAL A 202 -6.50 10.60 31.43
CA VAL A 202 -6.34 11.35 30.16
C VAL A 202 -7.62 11.27 29.30
N TRP A 203 -8.32 10.13 29.37
CA TRP A 203 -9.56 9.84 28.66
C TRP A 203 -10.77 10.65 29.12
N GLU A 204 -10.75 11.16 30.35
CA GLU A 204 -11.79 12.02 30.91
C GLU A 204 -11.50 13.52 30.68
N SER A 205 -10.33 13.84 30.14
CA SER A 205 -9.94 15.24 29.88
C SER A 205 -10.62 15.80 28.62
N PRO A 206 -10.87 17.11 28.53
CA PRO A 206 -11.35 17.75 27.29
C PRO A 206 -10.43 17.51 26.09
N ASN A 207 -9.14 17.25 26.35
CA ASN A 207 -8.14 16.98 25.32
C ASN A 207 -8.19 15.54 24.79
N ALA A 208 -8.99 14.65 25.38
CA ALA A 208 -9.19 13.28 24.89
C ALA A 208 -9.73 13.25 23.45
N ILE A 209 -10.51 14.26 23.05
CA ILE A 209 -11.03 14.42 21.68
C ILE A 209 -9.87 14.44 20.66
N GLY A 210 -8.74 15.05 21.00
CA GLY A 210 -7.56 15.09 20.14
C GLY A 210 -6.98 13.69 19.90
N ILE A 211 -7.00 12.82 20.92
CA ILE A 211 -6.54 11.43 20.83
C ILE A 211 -7.47 10.62 19.94
N PHE A 212 -8.79 10.74 20.16
CA PHE A 212 -9.78 10.05 19.32
C PHE A 212 -9.74 10.51 17.87
N THR A 213 -9.51 11.80 17.63
CA THR A 213 -9.34 12.35 16.28
C THR A 213 -8.08 11.79 15.62
N ALA A 214 -6.96 11.76 16.33
CA ALA A 214 -5.72 11.18 15.82
C ALA A 214 -5.90 9.70 15.47
N LEU A 215 -6.55 8.92 16.35
CA LEU A 215 -6.91 7.52 16.07
C LEU A 215 -7.81 7.43 14.84
N ALA A 216 -8.90 8.19 14.78
CA ALA A 216 -9.83 8.14 13.65
C ALA A 216 -9.14 8.41 12.31
N VAL A 217 -8.23 9.38 12.25
CA VAL A 217 -7.46 9.70 11.03
C VAL A 217 -6.57 8.54 10.61
N THR A 218 -5.77 7.97 11.52
CA THR A 218 -4.86 6.88 11.14
C THR A 218 -5.62 5.62 10.74
N ARG A 219 -6.72 5.32 11.43
CA ARG A 219 -7.62 4.21 11.10
C ARG A 219 -8.33 4.41 9.76
N ALA A 220 -8.79 5.63 9.46
CA ALA A 220 -9.45 5.92 8.20
C ALA A 220 -8.52 5.76 7.00
N VAL A 221 -7.30 6.30 7.07
CA VAL A 221 -6.30 6.14 5.99
C VAL A 221 -6.02 4.66 5.74
N ARG A 222 -5.75 3.90 6.80
CA ARG A 222 -5.52 2.47 6.66
C ARG A 222 -6.75 1.71 6.16
N ALA A 223 -7.97 2.15 6.48
CA ALA A 223 -9.18 1.47 6.04
C ALA A 223 -9.32 1.49 4.51
N PHE A 224 -8.93 2.58 3.85
CA PHE A 224 -8.90 2.68 2.39
C PHE A 224 -7.85 1.75 1.79
N ASP A 225 -6.60 1.81 2.28
CA ASP A 225 -5.55 0.91 1.81
C ASP A 225 -5.94 -0.57 2.03
N ALA A 226 -6.51 -0.88 3.19
CA ALA A 226 -6.92 -2.24 3.55
C ALA A 226 -7.96 -2.77 2.59
N TRP A 227 -8.90 -1.92 2.16
CA TRP A 227 -9.91 -2.25 1.16
C TRP A 227 -9.28 -2.53 -0.19
N GLU A 228 -8.36 -1.69 -0.65
CA GLU A 228 -7.67 -1.87 -1.93
C GLU A 228 -6.85 -3.17 -1.94
N ASP A 229 -6.03 -3.41 -0.92
CA ASP A 229 -5.18 -4.60 -0.82
C ASP A 229 -6.02 -5.89 -0.84
N THR A 230 -7.10 -5.92 -0.05
CA THR A 230 -7.96 -7.11 0.03
C THR A 230 -8.78 -7.31 -1.24
N SER A 231 -9.19 -6.22 -1.90
CA SER A 231 -9.88 -6.27 -3.19
C SER A 231 -8.95 -6.79 -4.30
N ALA A 232 -7.74 -6.23 -4.41
CA ALA A 232 -6.74 -6.65 -5.38
C ALA A 232 -6.35 -8.11 -5.17
N HIS A 233 -6.07 -8.51 -3.93
CA HIS A 233 -5.70 -9.87 -3.59
C HIS A 233 -6.80 -10.87 -3.96
N ASN A 234 -8.04 -10.61 -3.53
CA ASN A 234 -9.17 -11.50 -3.80
C ASN A 234 -9.50 -11.60 -5.28
N LYS A 235 -9.33 -10.51 -6.01
CA LYS A 235 -9.53 -10.47 -7.45
C LYS A 235 -8.47 -11.28 -8.18
N THR A 236 -7.22 -11.20 -7.75
CA THR A 236 -6.15 -12.07 -8.25
C THR A 236 -6.43 -13.53 -7.89
N ALA A 237 -6.95 -13.82 -6.70
CA ALA A 237 -7.29 -15.18 -6.26
C ALA A 237 -8.44 -15.83 -7.05
N GLN A 238 -9.26 -15.06 -7.77
CA GLN A 238 -10.31 -15.62 -8.65
C GLN A 238 -9.72 -16.29 -9.89
N PHE A 239 -8.52 -15.87 -10.29
CA PHE A 239 -7.77 -16.46 -11.38
C PHE A 239 -6.77 -17.41 -10.72
N ASN A 240 -6.87 -18.72 -10.99
CA ASN A 240 -6.11 -19.81 -10.35
C ASN A 240 -4.59 -19.76 -10.63
N TRP A 241 -3.97 -18.58 -10.64
CA TRP A 241 -2.54 -18.37 -10.66
C TRP A 241 -1.95 -18.71 -9.30
N SER A 242 -0.69 -19.09 -9.34
CA SER A 242 0.10 -19.37 -8.15
C SER A 242 1.30 -18.44 -8.12
N PHE A 243 1.66 -18.01 -6.91
CA PHE A 243 2.66 -16.97 -6.71
C PHE A 243 3.77 -17.47 -5.79
N ARG A 244 4.97 -16.95 -6.03
CA ARG A 244 6.09 -17.06 -5.10
C ARG A 244 6.22 -15.75 -4.32
N PHE A 245 6.23 -15.85 -3.00
CA PHE A 245 6.34 -14.73 -2.05
C PHE A 245 7.79 -14.45 -1.64
#